data_AF-A0AAN7GBQ1-F1
#
_entry.id   AF-A0AAN7GBQ1-F1
#
_cell.length_a   1.000
_cell.length_b   1.000
_cell.length_c   1.000
_cell.angle_alpha   90.00
_cell.angle_beta   90.00
_cell.angle_gamma   90.00
#
_symmetry.space_group_name_H-M   'P 1'
#
loop_
_entity.id
_entity.type
_entity.pdbx_description
1 polymer ?
#
loop_
_entity_poly.entity_id
_entity_poly.type
_entity_poly.pdbx_seq_one_letter_code
_entity_poly.pdbx_strand_id
1 'polypeptide(L)'
;MLAMRGRGINYLHTLKAANVPAELIKRGQDRVIDASLTLIRERAKLKDPLRPLVLGGDHSISFPVIRAVSLKLGGPVDILHLDAHPDIYHAFEGNIYSHASSFTPIMEGGYARRLLQVGIRSITSEGREQGKRFGVEQYEMRNFSRDRHLLENLVHFRDAKYIVWKGVYISIDVDCLDPAIAPGVSHIEPGGLSFRDVMNILHNLQGDVVVADVIEFNPQRDTVDGMTAMVAAKLVRELTAKISRIHGTG
;
A
#
# COMPACT_ATOMS: atom_id res chain seq x y z
N MET A 1 14.87 -12.21 -52.37
CA MET A 1 13.44 -12.07 -52.03
C MET A 1 13.30 -12.27 -50.53
N LEU A 2 12.80 -11.24 -49.84
CA LEU A 2 12.40 -11.10 -48.43
C LEU A 2 13.37 -11.52 -47.30
N ALA A 3 14.03 -10.51 -46.74
CA ALA A 3 14.34 -10.43 -45.32
C ALA A 3 13.13 -9.84 -44.57
N MET A 4 12.51 -10.59 -43.66
CA MET A 4 11.58 -10.04 -42.68
C MET A 4 12.35 -9.74 -41.38
N ARG A 5 12.74 -8.48 -41.21
CA ARG A 5 13.20 -7.93 -39.93
C ARG A 5 12.00 -7.79 -39.00
N GLY A 6 12.03 -8.50 -37.88
CA GLY A 6 11.12 -8.32 -36.75
C GLY A 6 11.26 -6.91 -36.18
N ARG A 7 10.33 -6.02 -36.53
CA ARG A 7 10.12 -4.74 -35.86
C ARG A 7 9.02 -4.95 -34.82
N GLY A 8 9.41 -5.12 -33.57
CA GLY A 8 8.42 -5.27 -32.49
C GLY A 8 8.90 -5.03 -31.06
N ILE A 9 10.21 -5.04 -30.79
CA ILE A 9 10.70 -5.15 -29.39
C ILE A 9 11.41 -3.88 -28.87
N ASN A 10 11.51 -2.79 -29.66
CA ASN A 10 12.36 -1.63 -29.28
C ASN A 10 11.59 -0.34 -28.90
N TYR A 11 10.37 -0.43 -28.33
CA TYR A 11 9.62 0.77 -27.91
C TYR A 11 9.07 0.72 -26.47
N LEU A 12 9.78 0.07 -25.55
CA LEU A 12 9.63 0.37 -24.12
C LEU A 12 10.75 1.31 -23.71
N HIS A 13 10.64 2.57 -24.17
CA HIS A 13 11.27 3.65 -23.42
C HIS A 13 10.66 3.62 -22.02
N THR A 14 11.49 3.47 -21.01
CA THR A 14 11.10 3.59 -19.60
C THR A 14 10.43 4.94 -19.43
N LEU A 15 9.08 4.94 -19.37
CA LEU A 15 8.31 6.15 -19.10
C LEU A 15 8.63 6.54 -17.66
N LYS A 16 9.53 7.51 -17.47
CA LYS A 16 9.65 8.20 -16.17
C LYS A 16 8.34 8.95 -15.94
N ALA A 17 7.75 8.83 -14.76
CA ALA A 17 6.52 9.53 -14.40
C ALA A 17 6.59 11.04 -14.70
N ALA A 18 7.78 11.65 -14.53
CA ALA A 18 8.06 13.05 -14.86
C ALA A 18 7.80 13.43 -16.34
N ASN A 19 7.81 12.47 -17.27
CA ASN A 19 7.60 12.71 -18.70
C ASN A 19 6.19 12.31 -19.18
N VAL A 20 5.31 11.86 -18.28
CA VAL A 20 3.93 11.49 -18.63
C VAL A 20 3.02 12.70 -18.38
N PRO A 21 2.25 13.17 -19.39
CA PRO A 21 1.27 14.23 -19.20
C PRO A 21 0.33 13.97 -18.01
N ALA A 22 0.11 14.96 -17.16
CA ALA A 22 -0.74 14.86 -15.98
C ALA A 22 -2.16 14.35 -16.29
N GLU A 23 -2.69 14.68 -17.47
CA GLU A 23 -4.00 14.19 -17.93
C GLU A 23 -4.00 12.66 -18.13
N LEU A 24 -2.92 12.08 -18.65
CA LEU A 24 -2.81 10.61 -18.82
C LEU A 24 -2.67 9.91 -17.47
N ILE A 25 -1.92 10.49 -16.52
CA ILE A 25 -1.82 9.98 -15.15
C ILE A 25 -3.20 9.99 -14.49
N LYS A 26 -3.93 11.11 -14.58
CA LYS A 26 -5.29 11.23 -14.05
C LYS A 26 -6.24 10.21 -14.69
N ARG A 27 -6.22 10.03 -16.02
CA ARG A 27 -7.01 8.99 -16.70
C ARG A 27 -6.64 7.58 -16.24
N GLY A 28 -5.36 7.32 -15.99
CA GLY A 28 -4.88 6.06 -15.44
C GLY A 28 -5.44 5.79 -14.05
N GLN A 29 -5.38 6.78 -13.16
CA GLN A 29 -5.97 6.68 -11.84
C GLN A 29 -7.49 6.50 -11.89
N ASP A 30 -8.20 7.31 -12.68
CA ASP A 30 -9.65 7.20 -12.84
C ASP A 30 -10.06 5.78 -13.27
N ARG A 31 -9.27 5.10 -14.12
CA ARG A 31 -9.47 3.68 -14.45
C ARG A 31 -9.25 2.73 -13.26
N VAL A 32 -8.25 2.96 -12.43
CA VAL A 32 -8.02 2.16 -11.20
C VAL A 32 -9.16 2.36 -10.21
N ILE A 33 -9.65 3.60 -10.04
CA ILE A 33 -10.87 3.89 -9.27
C ILE A 33 -12.05 3.12 -9.84
N ASP A 34 -12.31 3.21 -11.15
CA ASP A 34 -13.46 2.56 -11.76
C ASP A 34 -13.40 1.04 -11.63
N ALA A 35 -12.22 0.43 -11.82
CA ALA A 35 -12.00 -0.99 -11.61
C ALA A 35 -12.24 -1.38 -10.13
N SER A 36 -11.68 -0.62 -9.19
CA SER A 36 -11.84 -0.84 -7.75
C SER A 36 -13.31 -0.70 -7.33
N LEU A 37 -13.99 0.35 -7.77
CA LEU A 37 -15.41 0.57 -7.54
C LEU A 37 -16.26 -0.53 -8.18
N THR A 38 -15.88 -1.02 -9.35
CA THR A 38 -16.57 -2.15 -10.00
C THR A 38 -16.45 -3.41 -9.16
N LEU A 39 -15.24 -3.81 -8.76
CA LEU A 39 -15.03 -4.98 -7.88
C LEU A 39 -15.82 -4.84 -6.56
N ILE A 40 -15.78 -3.66 -5.97
CA ILE A 40 -16.51 -3.34 -4.73
C ILE A 40 -18.04 -3.27 -4.97
N ARG A 41 -18.53 -2.94 -6.17
CA ARG A 41 -19.95 -2.95 -6.52
C ARG A 41 -20.46 -4.35 -6.80
N GLU A 42 -19.69 -5.19 -7.50
CA GLU A 42 -20.03 -6.59 -7.75
C GLU A 42 -20.14 -7.40 -6.45
N ARG A 43 -19.49 -6.95 -5.36
CA ARG A 43 -19.76 -7.41 -3.97
C ARG A 43 -21.25 -7.46 -3.61
N ALA A 44 -22.05 -6.50 -4.08
CA ALA A 44 -23.48 -6.44 -3.76
C ALA A 44 -24.32 -7.53 -4.45
N LYS A 45 -23.75 -8.23 -5.44
CA LYS A 45 -24.43 -9.28 -6.21
C LYS A 45 -24.00 -10.70 -5.80
N LEU A 46 -23.02 -10.84 -4.93
CA LEU A 46 -22.46 -12.15 -4.55
C LEU A 46 -22.99 -12.62 -3.19
N LYS A 47 -23.17 -13.94 -3.06
CA LYS A 47 -23.65 -14.59 -1.83
C LYS A 47 -22.68 -14.44 -0.64
N ASP A 48 -21.38 -14.36 -0.93
CA ASP A 48 -20.33 -14.10 0.07
C ASP A 48 -19.69 -12.73 -0.18
N PRO A 49 -19.41 -11.94 0.88
CA PRO A 49 -18.89 -10.59 0.71
C PRO A 49 -17.42 -10.62 0.28
N LEU A 50 -17.15 -10.46 -1.02
CA LEU A 50 -15.78 -10.23 -1.51
C LEU A 50 -15.17 -9.00 -0.83
N ARG A 51 -13.93 -9.16 -0.37
CA ARG A 51 -13.07 -8.10 0.15
C ARG A 51 -11.85 -7.98 -0.77
N PRO A 52 -11.59 -6.80 -1.38
CA PRO A 52 -10.48 -6.65 -2.31
C PRO A 52 -9.12 -6.88 -1.66
N LEU A 53 -8.25 -7.61 -2.37
CA LEU A 53 -6.81 -7.63 -2.16
C LEU A 53 -6.19 -7.23 -3.51
N VAL A 54 -5.56 -6.07 -3.55
CA VAL A 54 -5.02 -5.49 -4.78
C VAL A 54 -3.55 -5.88 -4.94
N LEU A 55 -3.20 -6.40 -6.11
CA LEU A 55 -1.81 -6.66 -6.51
C LEU A 55 -1.34 -5.48 -7.37
N GLY A 56 -0.31 -4.79 -6.91
CA GLY A 56 0.04 -3.49 -7.46
C GLY A 56 1.04 -3.47 -8.61
N GLY A 57 1.19 -2.25 -9.13
CA GLY A 57 2.41 -1.73 -9.72
C GLY A 57 3.13 -0.89 -8.67
N ASP A 58 3.30 0.40 -8.91
CA ASP A 58 3.87 1.35 -7.93
C ASP A 58 2.86 1.81 -6.85
N HIS A 59 3.34 2.48 -5.81
CA HIS A 59 2.52 2.94 -4.67
C HIS A 59 1.43 3.97 -5.03
N SER A 60 1.43 4.51 -6.26
CA SER A 60 0.42 5.52 -6.64
C SER A 60 -1.01 4.98 -6.67
N ILE A 61 -1.17 3.65 -6.75
CA ILE A 61 -2.48 2.99 -6.82
C ILE A 61 -3.23 2.97 -5.49
N SER A 62 -2.54 3.14 -4.36
CA SER A 62 -3.19 3.05 -3.04
C SER A 62 -4.17 4.20 -2.82
N PHE A 63 -3.86 5.41 -3.32
CA PHE A 63 -4.79 6.54 -3.30
C PHE A 63 -6.16 6.23 -3.95
N PRO A 64 -6.22 5.86 -5.25
CA PRO A 64 -7.48 5.55 -5.90
C PRO A 64 -8.26 4.40 -5.25
N VAL A 65 -7.56 3.38 -4.74
CA VAL A 65 -8.20 2.24 -4.06
C VAL A 65 -8.79 2.67 -2.71
N ILE A 66 -8.02 3.33 -1.85
CA ILE A 66 -8.47 3.78 -0.52
C ILE A 66 -9.65 4.75 -0.64
N ARG A 67 -9.58 5.68 -1.60
CA ARG A 67 -10.69 6.59 -1.92
C ARG A 67 -11.96 5.81 -2.27
N ALA A 68 -11.87 4.83 -3.17
CA ALA A 68 -13.01 4.02 -3.59
C ALA A 68 -13.64 3.25 -2.41
N VAL A 69 -12.80 2.69 -1.53
CA VAL A 69 -13.22 1.94 -0.34
C VAL A 69 -13.94 2.86 0.65
N SER A 70 -13.33 3.99 0.99
CA SER A 70 -13.91 4.97 1.92
C SER A 70 -15.27 5.47 1.41
N LEU A 71 -15.37 5.81 0.12
CA LEU A 71 -16.63 6.26 -0.49
C LEU A 71 -17.70 5.18 -0.48
N LYS A 72 -17.35 3.92 -0.79
CA LYS A 72 -18.33 2.83 -0.77
C LYS A 72 -18.84 2.55 0.63
N LEU A 73 -17.94 2.46 1.60
CA LEU A 73 -18.30 2.12 2.97
C LEU A 73 -19.00 3.30 3.67
N GLY A 74 -18.89 4.51 3.12
CA GLY A 74 -19.54 5.72 3.60
C GLY A 74 -18.85 6.30 4.83
N GLY A 75 -17.52 6.26 4.85
CA GLY A 75 -16.71 6.79 5.95
C GLY A 75 -15.24 6.38 5.87
N PRO A 76 -14.36 7.03 6.66
CA PRO A 76 -12.93 6.77 6.63
C PRO A 76 -12.59 5.36 7.16
N VAL A 77 -11.40 4.91 6.80
CA VAL A 77 -10.75 3.71 7.36
C VAL A 77 -9.56 4.12 8.22
N ASP A 78 -9.07 3.22 9.05
CA ASP A 78 -7.71 3.33 9.56
C ASP A 78 -6.76 2.57 8.64
N ILE A 79 -5.50 3.01 8.58
CA ILE A 79 -4.50 2.46 7.68
C ILE A 79 -3.29 1.99 8.47
N LEU A 80 -2.92 0.72 8.27
CA LEU A 80 -1.59 0.21 8.54
C LEU A 80 -0.79 0.23 7.24
N HIS A 81 0.25 1.05 7.22
CA HIS A 81 1.14 1.26 6.09
C HIS A 81 2.53 0.71 6.43
N LEU A 82 2.96 -0.33 5.73
CA LEU A 82 4.27 -0.95 5.88
C LEU A 82 5.14 -0.53 4.70
N ASP A 83 6.18 0.27 4.95
CA ASP A 83 7.01 0.89 3.89
C ASP A 83 8.34 1.40 4.46
N ALA A 84 9.40 1.46 3.64
CA ALA A 84 10.63 2.19 3.96
C ALA A 84 10.46 3.73 3.91
N HIS A 85 9.50 4.20 3.14
CA HIS A 85 9.20 5.59 2.77
C HIS A 85 7.85 6.03 3.34
N PRO A 86 7.66 7.33 3.62
CA PRO A 86 6.40 7.82 4.13
C PRO A 86 5.36 8.13 3.05
N ASP A 87 5.77 8.22 1.77
CA ASP A 87 4.88 8.46 0.63
C ASP A 87 3.84 9.59 0.81
N ILE A 88 4.25 10.64 1.53
CA ILE A 88 3.40 11.75 2.00
C ILE A 88 3.92 13.11 1.53
N TYR A 89 4.73 13.13 0.48
CA TYR A 89 5.18 14.37 -0.15
C TYR A 89 4.00 15.11 -0.79
N HIS A 90 4.03 16.44 -0.80
CA HIS A 90 2.90 17.20 -1.35
C HIS A 90 2.76 17.01 -2.87
N ALA A 91 3.88 17.11 -3.59
CA ALA A 91 3.98 16.88 -5.03
C ALA A 91 5.42 16.50 -5.38
N PHE A 92 5.77 15.24 -5.19
CA PHE A 92 7.10 14.73 -5.55
C PHE A 92 7.39 14.95 -7.04
N GLU A 93 8.48 15.65 -7.36
CA GLU A 93 8.84 16.08 -8.72
C GLU A 93 7.70 16.80 -9.48
N GLY A 94 6.84 17.53 -8.76
CA GLY A 94 5.69 18.24 -9.36
C GLY A 94 4.49 17.34 -9.69
N ASN A 95 4.54 16.06 -9.33
CA ASN A 95 3.46 15.10 -9.55
C ASN A 95 2.74 14.74 -8.23
N ILE A 96 1.51 15.24 -8.07
CA ILE A 96 0.63 14.92 -6.93
C ILE A 96 0.18 13.45 -6.90
N TYR A 97 0.39 12.72 -8.00
CA TYR A 97 0.05 11.32 -8.16
C TYR A 97 1.29 10.42 -8.23
N SER A 98 2.45 10.94 -7.81
CA SER A 98 3.64 10.12 -7.61
C SER A 98 3.38 9.02 -6.58
N HIS A 99 4.08 7.89 -6.68
CA HIS A 99 4.09 6.87 -5.63
C HIS A 99 4.45 7.50 -4.28
N ALA A 100 5.49 8.34 -4.27
CA ALA A 100 5.95 9.10 -3.11
C ALA A 100 4.97 10.17 -2.58
N SER A 101 3.85 10.43 -3.27
CA SER A 101 2.86 11.42 -2.83
C SER A 101 1.52 10.79 -2.43
N SER A 102 1.37 9.47 -2.52
CA SER A 102 0.09 8.77 -2.49
C SER A 102 -0.73 9.03 -1.20
N PHE A 103 -0.09 9.19 -0.05
CA PHE A 103 -0.75 9.43 1.23
C PHE A 103 -1.19 10.88 1.45
N THR A 104 -0.61 11.86 0.77
CA THR A 104 -1.07 13.26 0.88
C THR A 104 -2.54 13.41 0.46
N PRO A 105 -2.97 13.03 -0.75
CA PRO A 105 -4.37 13.15 -1.15
C PRO A 105 -5.30 12.17 -0.40
N ILE A 106 -4.76 11.08 0.16
CA ILE A 106 -5.51 10.19 1.07
C ILE A 106 -5.92 10.97 2.33
N MET A 107 -4.96 11.63 2.97
CA MET A 107 -5.17 12.39 4.21
C MET A 107 -5.97 13.66 3.95
N GLU A 108 -5.65 14.43 2.89
CA GLU A 108 -6.39 15.64 2.53
C GLU A 108 -7.85 15.36 2.17
N GLY A 109 -8.13 14.21 1.55
CA GLY A 109 -9.49 13.78 1.22
C GLY A 109 -10.29 13.22 2.40
N GLY A 110 -9.69 13.09 3.58
CA GLY A 110 -10.37 12.56 4.77
C GLY A 110 -10.78 11.08 4.63
N TYR A 111 -10.10 10.31 3.77
CA TYR A 111 -10.39 8.89 3.57
C TYR A 111 -9.77 8.02 4.66
N ALA A 112 -8.80 8.55 5.39
CA ALA A 112 -8.14 7.92 6.52
C ALA A 112 -8.40 8.69 7.82
N ARG A 113 -8.72 7.97 8.90
CA ARG A 113 -8.81 8.54 10.26
C ARG A 113 -7.46 8.47 10.96
N ARG A 114 -6.83 7.29 10.94
CA ARG A 114 -5.47 7.06 11.44
C ARG A 114 -4.61 6.49 10.32
N LEU A 115 -3.36 6.95 10.27
CA LEU A 115 -2.32 6.40 9.40
C LEU A 115 -1.13 6.03 10.29
N LEU A 116 -0.86 4.74 10.39
CA LEU A 116 0.31 4.19 11.07
C LEU A 116 1.30 3.73 10.02
N GLN A 117 2.47 4.37 9.98
CA GLN A 117 3.54 4.02 9.04
C GLN A 117 4.64 3.29 9.78
N VAL A 118 5.01 2.10 9.32
CA VAL A 118 5.94 1.20 10.01
C VAL A 118 7.00 0.71 9.05
N GLY A 119 8.27 0.76 9.45
CA GLY A 119 9.41 0.42 8.60
C GLY A 119 10.16 1.63 8.05
N ILE A 120 9.72 2.85 8.43
CA ILE A 120 10.24 4.11 7.90
C ILE A 120 11.73 4.24 8.17
N ARG A 121 12.51 4.45 7.12
CA ARG A 121 13.96 4.65 7.20
C ARG A 121 14.51 5.60 6.13
N SER A 122 13.70 5.98 5.15
CA SER A 122 14.02 7.00 4.16
C SER A 122 12.98 8.12 4.24
N ILE A 123 13.27 9.14 5.06
CA ILE A 123 12.35 10.24 5.35
C ILE A 123 13.09 11.58 5.50
N THR A 124 12.61 12.58 4.76
CA THR A 124 13.13 13.96 4.79
C THR A 124 12.42 14.82 5.83
N SER A 125 12.84 16.10 5.98
CA SER A 125 12.13 17.07 6.81
C SER A 125 10.69 17.31 6.35
N GLU A 126 10.45 17.40 5.03
CA GLU A 126 9.10 17.56 4.47
C GLU A 126 8.20 16.40 4.88
N GLY A 127 8.67 15.15 4.75
CA GLY A 127 7.89 13.98 5.15
C GLY A 127 7.51 13.98 6.63
N ARG A 128 8.36 14.53 7.50
CA ARG A 128 8.07 14.70 8.95
C ARG A 128 7.08 15.82 9.21
N GLU A 129 7.21 16.94 8.49
CA GLU A 129 6.29 18.08 8.60
C GLU A 129 4.89 17.71 8.13
N GLN A 130 4.78 16.99 7.01
CA GLN A 130 3.53 16.42 6.51
C GLN A 130 2.94 15.39 7.46
N GLY A 131 3.78 14.49 8.01
CA GLY A 131 3.36 13.55 9.05
C GLY A 131 2.75 14.27 10.27
N LYS A 132 3.41 15.32 10.76
CA LYS A 132 2.90 16.17 11.85
C LYS A 132 1.61 16.90 11.47
N ARG A 133 1.52 17.45 10.26
CA ARG A 133 0.34 18.16 9.74
C ARG A 133 -0.91 17.28 9.75
N PHE A 134 -0.77 16.01 9.36
CA PHE A 134 -1.90 15.07 9.27
C PHE A 134 -2.08 14.17 10.49
N GLY A 135 -1.24 14.32 11.53
CA GLY A 135 -1.31 13.48 12.73
C GLY A 135 -0.93 12.01 12.49
N VAL A 136 0.01 11.77 11.58
CA VAL A 136 0.48 10.43 11.21
C VAL A 136 1.40 9.86 12.30
N GLU A 137 1.21 8.58 12.62
CA GLU A 137 2.08 7.84 13.52
C GLU A 137 3.23 7.20 12.73
N GLN A 138 4.40 7.85 12.71
CA GLN A 138 5.57 7.43 11.93
C GLN A 138 6.57 6.63 12.78
N TYR A 139 6.58 5.32 12.63
CA TYR A 139 7.47 4.39 13.34
C TYR A 139 8.72 4.11 12.52
N GLU A 140 9.80 4.82 12.85
CA GLU A 140 11.08 4.70 12.18
C GLU A 140 11.90 3.49 12.66
N MET A 141 12.61 2.83 11.74
CA MET A 141 13.42 1.63 12.04
C MET A 141 14.47 1.84 13.13
N ARG A 142 15.03 3.06 13.26
CA ARG A 142 15.97 3.40 14.33
C ARG A 142 15.41 3.24 15.75
N ASN A 143 14.08 3.23 15.90
CA ASN A 143 13.39 3.06 17.19
C ASN A 143 12.71 1.68 17.30
N PHE A 144 12.83 0.81 16.29
CA PHE A 144 12.04 -0.41 16.19
C PHE A 144 12.19 -1.32 17.41
N SER A 145 13.40 -1.47 17.98
CA SER A 145 13.60 -2.28 19.18
C SER A 145 12.74 -1.86 20.37
N ARG A 146 12.47 -0.55 20.52
CA ARG A 146 11.59 -0.01 21.57
C ARG A 146 10.12 -0.16 21.19
N ASP A 147 9.80 0.09 19.92
CA ASP A 147 8.42 0.20 19.45
C ASP A 147 7.83 -1.18 19.09
N ARG A 148 8.67 -2.23 18.95
CA ARG A 148 8.29 -3.59 18.56
C ARG A 148 7.12 -4.16 19.35
N HIS A 149 7.16 -4.04 20.69
CA HIS A 149 6.09 -4.58 21.53
C HIS A 149 4.74 -3.93 21.22
N LEU A 150 4.71 -2.62 20.99
CA LEU A 150 3.51 -1.89 20.60
C LEU A 150 3.01 -2.34 19.22
N LEU A 151 3.93 -2.41 18.25
CA LEU A 151 3.62 -2.76 16.85
C LEU A 151 3.14 -4.21 16.69
N GLU A 152 3.64 -5.14 17.51
CA GLU A 152 3.18 -6.52 17.55
C GLU A 152 1.88 -6.70 18.36
N ASN A 153 1.32 -5.64 18.96
CA ASN A 153 0.08 -5.66 19.74
C ASN A 153 -0.89 -4.55 19.32
N LEU A 154 -0.92 -4.20 18.03
CA LEU A 154 -1.83 -3.18 17.50
C LEU A 154 -3.28 -3.61 17.64
N VAL A 155 -4.05 -2.81 18.39
CA VAL A 155 -5.51 -2.98 18.54
C VAL A 155 -6.23 -1.85 17.83
N HIS A 156 -7.10 -2.20 16.89
CA HIS A 156 -8.11 -1.29 16.39
C HIS A 156 -9.31 -1.31 17.31
N PHE A 157 -9.48 -0.23 18.05
CA PHE A 157 -10.69 0.02 18.80
C PHE A 157 -11.86 0.13 17.84
N ARG A 158 -12.97 -0.52 18.20
CA ARG A 158 -14.30 -0.48 17.54
C ARG A 158 -15.20 0.60 18.14
N ASP A 159 -14.73 1.28 19.20
CA ASP A 159 -15.57 2.15 20.02
C ASP A 159 -15.24 3.63 19.85
N ALA A 160 -16.09 4.31 19.09
CA ALA A 160 -16.39 5.71 19.35
C ALA A 160 -17.79 5.96 18.81
N LYS A 161 -18.69 6.20 19.75
CA LYS A 161 -20.15 6.38 19.65
C LYS A 161 -20.61 7.46 18.64
N TYR A 162 -19.70 8.14 17.94
CA TYR A 162 -19.96 9.33 17.12
C TYR A 162 -19.18 9.42 15.80
N ILE A 163 -18.24 8.51 15.50
CA ILE A 163 -17.60 8.40 14.18
C ILE A 163 -17.74 6.95 13.72
N VAL A 164 -18.44 6.70 12.62
CA VAL A 164 -18.52 5.36 12.03
C VAL A 164 -17.35 5.21 11.05
N TRP A 165 -16.17 4.82 11.52
CA TRP A 165 -15.13 4.30 10.63
C TRP A 165 -15.48 2.89 10.18
N LYS A 166 -14.87 2.45 9.07
CA LYS A 166 -15.41 1.33 8.31
C LYS A 166 -14.55 0.06 8.31
N GLY A 167 -13.37 0.11 8.93
CA GLY A 167 -12.46 -1.02 9.06
C GLY A 167 -11.01 -0.58 8.93
N VAL A 168 -10.14 -1.57 8.69
CA VAL A 168 -8.70 -1.40 8.50
C VAL A 168 -8.34 -1.66 7.04
N TYR A 169 -7.56 -0.74 6.46
CA TYR A 169 -6.83 -0.95 5.22
C TYR A 169 -5.38 -1.30 5.55
N ILE A 170 -4.84 -2.34 4.92
CA ILE A 170 -3.41 -2.66 5.04
C ILE A 170 -2.73 -2.40 3.70
N SER A 171 -1.75 -1.51 3.68
CA SER A 171 -0.91 -1.27 2.52
C SER A 171 0.49 -1.78 2.80
N ILE A 172 1.01 -2.64 1.92
CA ILE A 172 2.35 -3.21 2.06
C ILE A 172 3.18 -2.88 0.82
N ASP A 173 4.05 -1.89 0.96
CA ASP A 173 5.23 -1.77 0.11
C ASP A 173 6.19 -2.92 0.44
N VAL A 174 6.59 -3.67 -0.57
CA VAL A 174 7.52 -4.79 -0.39
C VAL A 174 8.87 -4.30 0.14
N ASP A 175 9.25 -3.04 -0.12
CA ASP A 175 10.48 -2.44 0.38
C ASP A 175 10.45 -2.14 1.88
N CYS A 176 9.32 -2.32 2.58
CA CYS A 176 9.30 -2.29 4.04
C CYS A 176 10.26 -3.34 4.64
N LEU A 177 10.46 -4.43 3.91
CA LEU A 177 11.39 -5.50 4.22
C LEU A 177 12.83 -5.11 3.88
N ASP A 178 13.78 -5.68 4.61
CA ASP A 178 15.19 -5.49 4.29
C ASP A 178 15.52 -6.06 2.89
N PRO A 179 16.33 -5.37 2.07
CA PRO A 179 16.70 -5.85 0.74
C PRO A 179 17.46 -7.19 0.75
N ALA A 180 17.99 -7.64 1.90
CA ALA A 180 18.53 -8.98 2.05
C ALA A 180 17.50 -10.10 1.79
N ILE A 181 16.20 -9.81 2.00
CA ILE A 181 15.10 -10.76 1.80
C ILE A 181 14.11 -10.34 0.71
N ALA A 182 14.08 -9.05 0.36
CA ALA A 182 13.23 -8.51 -0.71
C ALA A 182 14.03 -7.60 -1.67
N PRO A 183 15.04 -8.14 -2.40
CA PRO A 183 15.85 -7.34 -3.31
C PRO A 183 15.08 -6.86 -4.57
N GLY A 184 13.98 -7.52 -4.92
CA GLY A 184 13.14 -7.23 -6.08
C GLY A 184 12.23 -6.04 -5.90
N VAL A 185 12.82 -4.89 -5.59
CA VAL A 185 12.14 -3.59 -5.43
C VAL A 185 12.90 -2.50 -6.18
N SER A 186 12.23 -1.38 -6.46
CA SER A 186 12.85 -0.24 -7.15
C SER A 186 13.79 0.55 -6.24
N HIS A 187 13.42 0.71 -4.97
CA HIS A 187 14.15 1.50 -3.97
C HIS A 187 14.81 0.58 -2.94
N ILE A 188 16.13 0.43 -3.03
CA ILE A 188 16.89 -0.42 -2.11
C ILE A 188 17.28 0.40 -0.89
N GLU A 189 16.63 0.11 0.25
CA GLU A 189 16.88 0.80 1.52
C GLU A 189 17.30 -0.21 2.61
N PRO A 190 18.61 -0.33 2.94
CA PRO A 190 19.09 -1.25 3.98
C PRO A 190 18.58 -0.93 5.39
N GLY A 191 18.53 -1.94 6.27
CA GLY A 191 18.09 -1.79 7.66
C GLY A 191 16.58 -1.89 7.82
N GLY A 192 15.94 -2.71 6.99
CA GLY A 192 14.49 -2.92 6.97
C GLY A 192 13.99 -4.00 7.92
N LEU A 193 12.70 -4.28 7.86
CA LEU A 193 12.05 -5.32 8.65
C LEU A 193 12.46 -6.71 8.15
N SER A 194 12.54 -7.69 9.05
CA SER A 194 12.55 -9.09 8.61
C SER A 194 11.14 -9.50 8.17
N PHE A 195 11.06 -10.58 7.37
CA PHE A 195 9.76 -11.15 6.99
C PHE A 195 8.95 -11.54 8.24
N ARG A 196 9.63 -12.02 9.30
CA ARG A 196 8.97 -12.44 10.54
C ARG A 196 8.41 -11.24 11.31
N ASP A 197 9.07 -10.09 11.28
CA ASP A 197 8.56 -8.87 11.93
C ASP A 197 7.23 -8.44 11.30
N VAL A 198 7.16 -8.43 9.96
CA VAL A 198 5.90 -8.16 9.24
C VAL A 198 4.83 -9.19 9.59
N MET A 199 5.17 -10.49 9.64
CA MET A 199 4.21 -11.53 10.04
C MET A 199 3.69 -11.33 11.45
N ASN A 200 4.55 -11.00 12.42
CA ASN A 200 4.14 -10.79 13.80
C ASN A 200 3.14 -9.61 13.89
N ILE A 201 3.43 -8.50 13.20
CA ILE A 201 2.52 -7.34 13.13
C ILE A 201 1.19 -7.75 12.51
N LEU A 202 1.20 -8.38 11.33
CA LEU A 202 -0.02 -8.76 10.61
C LEU A 202 -0.87 -9.79 11.38
N HIS A 203 -0.24 -10.80 11.97
CA HIS A 203 -0.93 -11.88 12.68
C HIS A 203 -1.59 -11.37 13.97
N ASN A 204 -0.92 -10.49 14.70
CA ASN A 204 -1.41 -9.98 15.98
C ASN A 204 -2.30 -8.73 15.87
N LEU A 205 -2.31 -8.03 14.71
CA LEU A 205 -3.21 -6.91 14.47
C LEU A 205 -4.67 -7.30 14.77
N GLN A 206 -5.30 -6.65 15.74
CA GLN A 206 -6.71 -6.84 16.02
C GLN A 206 -7.50 -5.76 15.27
N GLY A 207 -8.43 -6.14 14.39
CA GLY A 207 -9.23 -5.21 13.61
C GLY A 207 -9.91 -5.88 12.41
N ASP A 208 -11.02 -5.30 11.94
CA ASP A 208 -11.71 -5.79 10.75
C ASP A 208 -10.99 -5.30 9.49
N VAL A 209 -10.14 -6.15 8.90
CA VAL A 209 -9.40 -5.82 7.67
C VAL A 209 -10.35 -5.90 6.48
N VAL A 210 -10.71 -4.75 5.93
CA VAL A 210 -11.70 -4.65 4.85
C VAL A 210 -11.08 -4.75 3.46
N VAL A 211 -9.84 -4.26 3.31
CA VAL A 211 -9.09 -4.23 2.05
C VAL A 211 -7.58 -4.27 2.35
N ALA A 212 -6.80 -4.82 1.43
CA ALA A 212 -5.35 -4.66 1.46
C ALA A 212 -4.75 -4.49 0.05
N ASP A 213 -3.53 -3.97 -0.02
CA ASP A 213 -2.69 -4.01 -1.21
C ASP A 213 -1.29 -4.55 -0.90
N VAL A 214 -0.66 -5.14 -1.92
CA VAL A 214 0.77 -5.48 -1.95
C VAL A 214 1.32 -4.93 -3.25
N ILE A 215 2.30 -4.04 -3.15
CA ILE A 215 2.77 -3.17 -4.24
C ILE A 215 4.31 -3.19 -4.33
N GLU A 216 4.88 -2.50 -5.32
CA GLU A 216 6.33 -2.20 -5.44
C GLU A 216 7.27 -3.41 -5.54
N PHE A 217 6.70 -4.62 -5.66
CA PHE A 217 7.41 -5.75 -6.21
C PHE A 217 7.81 -5.46 -7.66
N ASN A 218 9.12 -5.42 -7.92
CA ASN A 218 9.72 -5.20 -9.23
C ASN A 218 10.39 -6.49 -9.72
N PRO A 219 9.75 -7.27 -10.62
CA PRO A 219 10.31 -8.53 -11.12
C PRO A 219 11.65 -8.37 -11.85
N GLN A 220 11.92 -7.20 -12.42
CA GLN A 220 13.17 -6.94 -13.15
C GLN A 220 14.37 -6.72 -12.22
N ARG A 221 14.10 -6.49 -10.93
CA ARG A 221 15.10 -6.30 -9.87
C ARG A 221 15.24 -7.52 -8.98
N ASP A 222 14.39 -8.52 -9.16
CA ASP A 222 14.41 -9.73 -8.34
C ASP A 222 15.58 -10.66 -8.73
N THR A 223 15.87 -11.58 -7.82
CA THR A 223 16.80 -12.68 -8.06
C THR A 223 16.35 -13.57 -9.23
N VAL A 224 17.29 -14.31 -9.81
CA VAL A 224 16.99 -15.28 -10.89
C VAL A 224 16.01 -16.37 -10.48
N ASP A 225 15.95 -16.70 -9.19
CA ASP A 225 15.05 -17.71 -8.63
C ASP A 225 13.70 -17.13 -8.17
N GLY A 226 13.46 -15.82 -8.33
CA GLY A 226 12.20 -15.18 -7.96
C GLY A 226 11.95 -15.10 -6.45
N MET A 227 12.99 -14.88 -5.64
CA MET A 227 12.90 -14.79 -4.18
C MET A 227 11.87 -13.76 -3.70
N THR A 228 11.88 -12.56 -4.26
CA THR A 228 10.95 -11.48 -3.86
C THR A 228 9.54 -11.77 -4.36
N ALA A 229 9.38 -12.44 -5.51
CA ALA A 229 8.09 -12.95 -5.95
C ALA A 229 7.48 -13.90 -4.92
N MET A 230 8.27 -14.80 -4.33
CA MET A 230 7.82 -15.70 -3.27
C MET A 230 7.48 -14.97 -1.97
N VAL A 231 8.23 -13.91 -1.63
CA VAL A 231 7.92 -13.02 -0.51
C VAL A 231 6.57 -12.33 -0.72
N ALA A 232 6.37 -11.68 -1.87
CA ALA A 232 5.11 -11.01 -2.22
C ALA A 232 3.94 -11.99 -2.23
N ALA A 233 4.10 -13.17 -2.85
CA ALA A 233 3.07 -14.20 -2.85
C ALA A 233 2.70 -14.67 -1.43
N LYS A 234 3.68 -14.75 -0.52
CA LYS A 234 3.41 -15.11 0.87
C LYS A 234 2.70 -13.98 1.62
N LEU A 235 3.07 -12.72 1.43
CA LEU A 235 2.32 -11.57 1.97
C LEU A 235 0.85 -11.62 1.54
N VAL A 236 0.58 -11.85 0.25
CA VAL A 236 -0.77 -11.99 -0.30
C VAL A 236 -1.54 -13.14 0.37
N ARG A 237 -0.90 -14.30 0.56
CA ARG A 237 -1.54 -15.47 1.22
C ARG A 237 -1.91 -15.17 2.67
N GLU A 238 -1.03 -14.51 3.41
CA GLU A 238 -1.23 -14.20 4.83
C GLU A 238 -2.30 -13.10 5.00
N LEU A 239 -2.30 -12.09 4.14
CA LEU A 239 -3.37 -11.10 4.05
C LEU A 239 -4.71 -11.75 3.68
N THR A 240 -4.73 -12.66 2.71
CA THR A 240 -5.94 -13.42 2.36
C THR A 240 -6.47 -14.16 3.59
N ALA A 241 -5.60 -14.86 4.32
CA ALA A 241 -5.98 -15.55 5.55
C ALA A 241 -6.51 -14.59 6.64
N LYS A 242 -6.00 -13.36 6.72
CA LYS A 242 -6.47 -12.33 7.64
C LYS A 242 -7.84 -11.76 7.23
N ILE A 243 -8.02 -11.47 5.95
CA ILE A 243 -9.23 -10.86 5.36
C ILE A 243 -10.38 -11.87 5.32
N SER A 244 -10.12 -13.13 4.97
CA SER A 244 -11.12 -14.18 4.83
C SER A 244 -11.61 -14.76 6.16
N ARG A 245 -10.99 -14.41 7.29
CA ARG A 245 -11.55 -14.71 8.60
C ARG A 245 -12.87 -13.94 8.75
N ILE A 246 -13.96 -14.62 8.43
CA ILE A 246 -15.30 -14.23 8.85
C ILE A 246 -15.19 -14.06 10.36
N HIS A 247 -15.34 -12.83 10.84
CA HIS A 247 -15.65 -12.63 12.25
C HIS A 247 -16.98 -13.34 12.45
N GLY A 248 -16.90 -14.58 12.94
CA GLY A 248 -18.07 -15.30 13.41
C GLY A 248 -18.81 -14.36 14.33
N THR A 249 -20.09 -14.18 14.04
CA THR A 249 -21.05 -13.63 14.98
C THR A 249 -20.99 -14.49 16.24
N GLY A 250 -20.15 -14.07 17.19
CA GLY A 250 -20.20 -14.45 18.59
C GLY A 250 -20.99 -13.41 19.34
#